data_AF-A0A9X3SCZ2-F1
#
_entry.id   AF-A0A9X3SCZ2-F1
#
_cell.length_a   1.000
_cell.length_b   1.000
_cell.length_c   1.000
_cell.angle_alpha   90.00
_cell.angle_beta   90.00
_cell.angle_gamma   90.00
#
_symmetry.space_group_name_H-M   'P 1'
#
loop_
_entity.id
_entity.type
_entity.pdbx_description
1 polymer ?
#
loop_
_entity_poly.entity_id
_entity_poly.type
_entity_poly.pdbx_seq_one_letter_code
_entity_poly.pdbx_strand_id
1 'polypeptide(L)'
;MRRETANADTAVRAVAAAAALFMVGIGCWAWWDPEGFAGWANWPVHVHFIRDGAVFQITIGLMMLFALRWRDVLAVVLAGFTLANGLHAFNHFLDVHAGGRASHPWILLGATLLGLAAWAARMRVLRSRRHHRRA
;
A
#
# COMPACT_ATOMS: atom_id res chain seq x y z
N MET A 1 -13.11 1.44 33.45
CA MET A 1 -13.76 1.46 32.12
C MET A 1 -13.24 2.53 31.13
N ARG A 2 -13.41 3.85 31.32
CA ARG A 2 -12.96 4.87 30.33
C ARG A 2 -11.43 4.98 30.14
N ARG A 3 -10.63 4.77 31.20
CA ARG A 3 -9.15 4.77 31.11
C ARG A 3 -8.62 3.49 30.48
N GLU A 4 -9.20 2.34 30.79
CA GLU A 4 -8.80 1.05 30.20
C GLU A 4 -9.03 1.02 28.69
N THR A 5 -10.19 1.53 28.23
CA THR A 5 -10.50 1.64 26.79
C THR A 5 -9.56 2.61 26.07
N ALA A 6 -9.19 3.73 26.69
CA ALA A 6 -8.21 4.66 26.13
C ALA A 6 -6.79 4.05 26.05
N ASN A 7 -6.39 3.28 27.06
CA ASN A 7 -5.11 2.57 27.06
C ASN A 7 -5.08 1.46 25.99
N ALA A 8 -6.18 0.71 25.84
CA ALA A 8 -6.32 -0.31 24.81
C ALA A 8 -6.26 0.27 23.40
N ASP A 9 -6.96 1.39 23.13
CA ASP A 9 -6.89 2.09 21.83
C ASP A 9 -5.45 2.55 21.52
N THR A 10 -4.77 3.12 22.52
CA THR A 10 -3.37 3.54 22.37
C THR A 10 -2.46 2.37 22.03
N ALA A 11 -2.61 1.24 22.72
CA ALA A 11 -1.85 0.03 22.46
C ALA A 11 -2.11 -0.53 21.05
N VAL A 12 -3.37 -0.61 20.62
CA VAL A 12 -3.74 -1.07 19.27
C VAL A 12 -3.12 -0.18 18.19
N ARG A 13 -3.16 1.15 18.36
CA ARG A 13 -2.56 2.10 17.41
C ARG A 13 -1.05 1.97 17.36
N ALA A 14 -0.39 1.76 18.50
CA ALA A 14 1.05 1.53 18.57
C ALA A 14 1.46 0.23 17.86
N VAL A 15 0.73 -0.87 18.11
CA VAL A 15 0.95 -2.16 17.43
C VAL A 15 0.71 -2.03 15.93
N ALA A 16 -0.36 -1.35 15.51
CA ALA A 16 -0.64 -1.10 14.10
C ALA A 16 0.50 -0.30 13.43
N ALA A 17 1.03 0.73 14.10
CA ALA A 17 2.16 1.49 13.59
C ALA A 17 3.43 0.64 13.47
N ALA A 18 3.75 -0.16 14.49
CA ALA A 18 4.91 -1.05 14.47
C ALA A 18 4.81 -2.11 13.37
N ALA A 19 3.66 -2.76 13.24
CA ALA A 19 3.40 -3.73 12.19
C ALA A 19 3.45 -3.09 10.79
N ALA A 20 2.94 -1.86 10.63
CA ALA A 20 3.03 -1.13 9.38
C ALA A 20 4.48 -0.82 8.99
N LEU A 21 5.29 -0.35 9.94
CA LEU A 21 6.71 -0.08 9.72
C LEU A 21 7.49 -1.36 9.39
N PHE A 22 7.16 -2.48 10.04
CA PHE A 22 7.72 -3.78 9.69
C PHE A 22 7.37 -4.20 8.25
N MET A 23 6.09 -4.10 7.87
CA MET A 23 5.62 -4.42 6.51
C MET A 23 6.33 -3.57 5.47
N VAL A 24 6.41 -2.25 5.68
CA VAL A 24 7.14 -1.33 4.79
C VAL A 24 8.62 -1.66 4.75
N GLY A 25 9.26 -1.91 5.89
CA GLY A 25 10.70 -2.19 5.97
C GLY A 25 11.09 -3.47 5.21
N ILE A 26 10.41 -4.59 5.51
CA ILE A 26 10.66 -5.85 4.81
C ILE A 26 10.29 -5.76 3.33
N GLY A 27 9.18 -5.11 3.00
CA GLY A 27 8.78 -4.89 1.62
C GLY A 27 9.81 -4.04 0.86
N CYS A 28 10.32 -2.95 1.43
CA CYS A 28 11.36 -2.13 0.80
C CYS A 28 12.66 -2.92 0.59
N TRP A 29 13.05 -3.77 1.54
CA TRP A 29 14.21 -4.64 1.37
C TRP A 29 14.01 -5.62 0.21
N ALA A 30 12.90 -6.37 0.20
CA ALA A 30 12.57 -7.30 -0.89
C ALA A 30 12.43 -6.60 -2.25
N TRP A 31 11.98 -5.34 -2.26
CA TRP A 31 11.85 -4.57 -3.49
C TRP A 31 13.21 -4.07 -4.02
N TRP A 32 14.12 -3.63 -3.14
CA TRP A 32 15.41 -3.08 -3.53
C TRP A 32 16.47 -4.16 -3.81
N ASP A 33 16.56 -5.16 -2.93
CA ASP A 33 17.48 -6.28 -2.98
C ASP A 33 16.73 -7.62 -2.88
N PRO A 34 16.06 -8.03 -3.98
CA PRO A 34 15.28 -9.26 -4.01
C PRO A 34 16.14 -10.53 -3.85
N GLU A 35 17.41 -10.49 -4.27
CA GLU A 35 18.33 -11.63 -4.15
C GLU A 35 18.77 -11.84 -2.71
N GLY A 36 19.20 -10.78 -2.01
CA GLY A 36 19.56 -10.86 -0.60
C GLY A 36 18.36 -11.23 0.28
N PHE A 37 17.16 -10.69 -0.03
CA PHE A 37 15.93 -11.11 0.64
C PHE A 37 15.64 -12.60 0.43
N ALA A 38 15.72 -13.09 -0.82
CA ALA A 38 15.48 -14.50 -1.13
C ALA A 38 16.48 -15.42 -0.41
N GLY A 39 17.76 -15.03 -0.39
CA GLY A 39 18.81 -15.75 0.33
C GLY A 39 18.54 -15.83 1.84
N TRP A 40 18.14 -14.72 2.46
CA TRP A 40 17.75 -14.70 3.87
C TRP A 40 16.49 -15.53 4.15
N ALA A 41 15.49 -15.44 3.26
CA ALA A 41 14.25 -16.20 3.36
C ALA A 41 14.42 -17.69 3.04
N ASN A 42 15.61 -18.12 2.60
CA ASN A 42 15.90 -19.47 2.12
C ASN A 42 14.93 -19.91 1.01
N TRP A 43 14.75 -19.05 0.02
CA TRP A 43 13.79 -19.22 -1.09
C TRP A 43 14.47 -19.05 -2.45
N PRO A 44 14.01 -19.73 -3.52
CA PRO A 44 14.55 -19.52 -4.86
C PRO A 44 14.44 -18.07 -5.35
N VAL A 45 15.49 -17.60 -6.04
CA VAL A 45 15.52 -16.24 -6.58
C VAL A 45 14.58 -16.12 -7.79
N HIS A 46 13.46 -15.44 -7.57
CA HIS A 46 12.54 -15.01 -8.62
C HIS A 46 12.39 -13.49 -8.56
N VAL A 47 13.38 -12.75 -9.08
CA VAL A 47 13.52 -11.29 -8.92
C VAL A 47 12.22 -10.53 -9.21
N HIS A 48 11.62 -10.77 -10.38
CA HIS A 48 10.38 -10.10 -10.79
C HIS A 48 9.23 -10.38 -9.82
N PHE A 49 9.02 -11.66 -9.48
CA PHE A 49 7.97 -12.08 -8.55
C PHE A 49 8.16 -11.50 -7.15
N ILE A 50 9.41 -11.45 -6.67
CA ILE A 50 9.74 -10.89 -5.36
C ILE A 50 9.46 -9.39 -5.33
N ARG A 51 9.84 -8.64 -6.38
CA ARG A 51 9.53 -7.21 -6.48
C ARG A 51 8.01 -6.97 -6.50
N ASP A 52 7.25 -7.81 -7.18
CA ASP A 52 5.77 -7.70 -7.22
C ASP A 52 5.14 -7.99 -5.86
N GLY A 53 5.57 -9.06 -5.18
CA GLY A 53 5.13 -9.34 -3.81
C GLY A 53 5.50 -8.21 -2.84
N ALA A 54 6.69 -7.65 -3.01
CA ALA A 54 7.21 -6.59 -2.16
C ALA A 54 6.36 -5.32 -2.22
N VAL A 55 5.92 -4.87 -3.40
CA VAL A 55 5.08 -3.67 -3.52
C VAL A 55 3.69 -3.86 -2.89
N PHE A 56 3.15 -5.08 -2.88
CA PHE A 56 1.94 -5.39 -2.11
C PHE A 56 2.18 -5.30 -0.60
N GLN A 57 3.31 -5.81 -0.12
CA GLN A 57 3.66 -5.75 1.30
C GLN A 57 3.88 -4.30 1.78
N ILE A 58 4.59 -3.49 0.98
CA ILE A 58 4.77 -2.05 1.24
C ILE A 58 3.41 -1.37 1.35
N THR A 59 2.51 -1.62 0.40
CA THR A 59 1.22 -0.93 0.35
C THR A 59 0.23 -1.37 1.41
N ILE A 60 0.30 -2.62 1.89
CA ILE A 60 -0.40 -3.04 3.12
C ILE A 60 0.06 -2.18 4.30
N GLY A 61 1.37 -2.01 4.49
CA GLY A 61 1.92 -1.15 5.54
C GLY A 61 1.49 0.32 5.39
N LEU A 62 1.52 0.88 4.17
CA LEU A 62 1.04 2.24 3.92
C LEU A 62 -0.47 2.40 4.21
N MET A 63 -1.31 1.42 3.86
CA MET A 63 -2.73 1.44 4.18
C MET A 63 -2.97 1.44 5.69
N MET A 64 -2.19 0.68 6.46
CA MET A 64 -2.24 0.70 7.92
C MET A 64 -1.88 2.08 8.48
N LEU A 65 -0.82 2.72 7.96
CA LEU A 65 -0.46 4.10 8.34
C LEU A 65 -1.55 5.11 7.95
N PHE A 66 -2.16 4.96 6.76
CA PHE A 66 -3.28 5.79 6.35
C PHE A 66 -4.48 5.60 7.25
N ALA A 67 -4.79 4.38 7.71
CA ALA A 67 -5.89 4.11 8.63
C ALA A 67 -5.68 4.78 10.01
N LEU A 68 -4.43 5.02 10.43
CA LEU A 68 -4.13 5.79 11.64
C LEU A 68 -4.40 7.29 11.48
N ARG A 69 -4.45 7.80 10.24
CA ARG A 69 -4.54 9.22 9.92
C ARG A 69 -5.88 9.64 9.30
N TRP A 70 -6.48 8.79 8.49
CA TRP A 70 -7.73 9.00 7.77
C TRP A 70 -8.84 8.20 8.44
N ARG A 71 -10.03 8.79 8.50
CA ARG A 71 -11.21 8.15 9.10
C ARG A 71 -12.13 7.48 8.09
N ASP A 72 -11.83 7.64 6.81
CA ASP A 72 -12.67 7.14 5.73
C ASP A 72 -12.04 5.88 5.12
N VAL A 73 -12.70 4.74 5.31
CA VAL A 73 -12.21 3.44 4.83
C VAL A 73 -12.04 3.42 3.32
N LEU A 74 -12.96 4.05 2.56
CA LEU A 74 -12.86 4.11 1.11
C LEU A 74 -11.65 4.93 0.65
N ALA A 75 -11.36 6.06 1.30
CA ALA A 75 -10.16 6.84 1.00
C ALA A 75 -8.87 6.02 1.26
N VAL A 76 -8.82 5.24 2.35
CA VAL A 76 -7.67 4.38 2.68
C VAL A 76 -7.46 3.30 1.62
N VAL A 77 -8.50 2.52 1.31
CA VAL A 77 -8.37 1.39 0.37
C VAL A 77 -8.13 1.85 -1.07
N LEU A 78 -8.73 2.96 -1.50
CA LEU A 78 -8.51 3.49 -2.85
C LEU A 78 -7.09 4.05 -3.02
N ALA A 79 -6.53 4.69 -1.98
CA ALA A 79 -5.13 5.11 -2.01
C ALA A 79 -4.19 3.90 -2.06
N GLY A 80 -4.43 2.90 -1.23
CA GLY A 80 -3.65 1.65 -1.23
C GLY A 80 -3.71 0.93 -2.58
N PHE A 81 -4.91 0.75 -3.14
CA PHE A 81 -5.12 0.16 -4.46
C PHE A 81 -4.37 0.92 -5.56
N THR A 82 -4.42 2.25 -5.54
CA THR A 82 -3.71 3.11 -6.51
C THR A 82 -2.20 2.92 -6.41
N LEU A 83 -1.65 2.92 -5.19
CA LEU A 83 -0.21 2.75 -4.96
C LEU A 83 0.26 1.34 -5.35
N ALA A 84 -0.51 0.30 -4.99
CA ALA A 84 -0.15 -1.09 -5.27
C ALA A 84 -0.07 -1.33 -6.77
N ASN A 85 -1.11 -0.96 -7.52
CA ASN A 85 -1.10 -1.10 -8.97
C ASN A 85 -0.05 -0.21 -9.64
N GLY A 86 0.18 1.00 -9.13
CA GLY A 86 1.15 1.93 -9.70
C GLY A 86 2.58 1.41 -9.58
N LEU A 87 2.95 0.94 -8.40
CA LEU A 87 4.27 0.35 -8.15
C LEU A 87 4.44 -0.99 -8.89
N HIS A 88 3.39 -1.80 -8.98
CA HIS A 88 3.43 -3.05 -9.74
C HIS A 88 3.55 -2.80 -11.26
N ALA A 89 2.85 -1.79 -11.80
CA ALA A 89 3.06 -1.35 -13.17
C ALA A 89 4.51 -0.90 -13.40
N PHE A 90 5.09 -0.19 -12.44
CA PHE A 90 6.48 0.25 -12.49
C PHE A 90 7.47 -0.92 -12.46
N ASN A 91 7.24 -1.96 -11.64
CA ASN A 91 8.04 -3.19 -11.69
C ASN A 91 8.00 -3.81 -13.08
N HIS A 92 6.81 -3.99 -13.67
CA HIS A 92 6.69 -4.55 -15.02
C HIS A 92 7.37 -3.71 -16.10
N PHE A 93 7.51 -2.40 -15.88
CA PHE A 93 8.26 -1.54 -16.77
C PHE A 93 9.78 -1.74 -16.62
N LEU A 94 10.29 -1.84 -15.37
CA LEU A 94 11.71 -2.06 -15.10
C LEU A 94 12.18 -3.49 -15.45
N ASP A 95 11.34 -4.47 -15.13
CA ASP A 95 11.61 -5.90 -15.24
C ASP A 95 11.11 -6.49 -16.56
N VAL A 96 10.98 -5.67 -17.62
CA VAL A 96 10.43 -6.09 -18.91
C VAL A 96 11.16 -7.31 -19.50
N HIS A 97 12.42 -7.53 -19.11
CA HIS A 97 13.24 -8.67 -19.52
C HIS A 97 13.29 -9.82 -18.49
N ALA A 98 12.74 -9.62 -17.29
CA ALA A 98 12.86 -10.55 -16.15
C ALA A 98 11.56 -11.30 -15.83
N GLY A 99 10.45 -11.00 -16.52
CA GLY A 99 9.20 -11.77 -16.42
C GLY A 99 7.94 -10.96 -16.81
N GLY A 100 6.79 -11.64 -16.82
CA GLY A 100 5.50 -11.01 -17.10
C GLY A 100 5.12 -10.92 -18.59
N ARG A 101 3.89 -10.47 -18.86
CA ARG A 101 3.40 -10.26 -20.24
C ARG A 101 3.48 -8.78 -20.59
N ALA A 102 3.80 -8.46 -21.84
CA ALA A 102 3.91 -7.07 -22.33
C ALA A 102 2.63 -6.23 -22.11
N SER A 103 1.46 -6.87 -22.01
CA SER A 103 0.19 -6.22 -21.71
C SER A 103 0.03 -5.80 -20.23
N HIS A 104 0.72 -6.45 -19.29
CA HIS A 104 0.52 -6.25 -17.86
C HIS A 104 0.75 -4.80 -17.38
N PRO A 105 1.86 -4.11 -17.73
CA PRO A 105 2.07 -2.74 -17.25
C PRO A 105 0.94 -1.79 -17.69
N TRP A 106 0.36 -1.98 -18.87
CA TRP A 106 -0.76 -1.17 -19.36
C TRP A 106 -2.07 -1.43 -18.61
N ILE A 107 -2.38 -2.70 -18.32
CA ILE A 107 -3.56 -3.07 -17.52
C ILE A 107 -3.44 -2.49 -16.11
N LEU A 108 -2.27 -2.63 -15.49
CA LEU A 108 -1.99 -2.11 -14.15
C LEU A 108 -1.99 -0.58 -14.10
N LEU A 109 -1.49 0.08 -15.14
CA LEU A 109 -1.59 1.53 -15.28
C LEU A 109 -3.06 1.97 -15.39
N GLY A 110 -3.88 1.27 -16.18
CA GLY A 110 -5.31 1.51 -16.27
C GLY A 110 -6.01 1.38 -14.92
N ALA A 111 -5.69 0.32 -14.16
CA ALA A 111 -6.19 0.13 -12.80
C ALA A 111 -5.76 1.25 -11.85
N THR A 112 -4.48 1.68 -11.93
CA THR A 112 -3.94 2.81 -11.18
C THR A 112 -4.72 4.09 -11.44
N LEU A 113 -4.96 4.42 -12.71
CA LEU A 113 -5.70 5.64 -13.09
C LEU A 113 -7.16 5.60 -12.62
N LEU A 114 -7.82 4.44 -12.73
CA LEU A 114 -9.18 4.25 -12.21
C LEU A 114 -9.24 4.43 -10.69
N GLY A 115 -8.30 3.82 -9.97
CA GLY A 115 -8.15 3.98 -8.52
C GLY A 115 -7.92 5.43 -8.10
N LEU A 116 -7.02 6.13 -8.81
CA LEU A 116 -6.71 7.53 -8.56
C LEU A 116 -7.92 8.43 -8.79
N ALA A 117 -8.67 8.21 -9.87
CA ALA A 117 -9.89 8.96 -10.17
C ALA A 117 -10.95 8.77 -9.07
N ALA A 118 -11.18 7.52 -8.64
CA ALA A 118 -12.12 7.20 -7.56
C ALA A 118 -11.67 7.80 -6.22
N TRP A 119 -10.37 7.73 -5.89
CA TRP A 119 -9.81 8.34 -4.69
C TRP A 119 -9.99 9.86 -4.70
N ALA A 120 -9.64 10.53 -5.81
CA ALA A 120 -9.80 11.97 -5.96
C ALA A 120 -11.27 12.41 -5.82
N ALA A 121 -12.19 11.68 -6.44
CA ALA A 121 -13.62 11.92 -6.29
C ALA A 121 -14.07 11.78 -4.83
N ARG A 122 -13.61 10.73 -4.12
CA ARG A 122 -13.93 10.53 -2.71
C ARG A 122 -13.41 11.69 -1.84
N MET A 123 -12.19 12.15 -2.09
CA MET A 123 -11.61 13.27 -1.36
C MET A 123 -12.40 14.58 -1.56
N ARG A 124 -12.94 14.82 -2.76
CA ARG A 124 -13.85 15.95 -3.01
C ARG A 124 -15.14 15.83 -2.19
N VAL A 125 -15.78 14.67 -2.18
CA VAL A 125 -17.00 14.42 -1.38
C VAL A 125 -16.77 14.68 0.11
N LEU A 126 -15.65 14.21 0.67
CA LEU A 126 -15.31 14.41 2.08
C LEU A 126 -15.07 15.89 2.42
N ARG A 127 -14.47 16.67 1.50
CA ARG A 127 -14.28 18.12 1.68
C ARG A 127 -15.62 18.86 1.70
N SER A 128 -16.53 18.57 0.77
CA SER A 128 -17.85 19.22 0.72
C SER A 128 -18.67 18.96 1.99
N ARG A 129 -18.67 17.71 2.50
CA ARG A 129 -19.36 17.36 3.76
C ARG A 129 -18.80 18.12 4.97
N ARG A 130 -17.49 18.41 4.99
CA ARG A 130 -16.85 19.16 6.08
C ARG A 130 -17.26 20.63 6.07
N HIS A 131 -17.49 21.22 4.90
CA HIS A 131 -17.98 22.60 4.77
C HIS A 131 -19.42 22.73 5.29
N HIS A 132 -20.33 21.82 4.92
CA HIS A 132 -21.72 21.86 5.40
C HIS A 132 -21.86 21.66 6.91
N ARG A 133 -20.94 20.94 7.57
CA ARG A 133 -20.97 20.78 9.04
C ARG A 133 -20.47 22.00 9.81
N ARG A 134 -19.89 22.99 9.14
CA ARG A 134 -19.28 24.18 9.74
C ARG A 134 -20.04 25.48 9.45
N ALA A 135 -20.99 25.43 8.50
CA ALA A 135 -21.97 26.49 8.24
C ALA A 135 -23.20 26.23 9.12
#